data_AF-X6ESY3-F1
#
_entry.id   AF-X6ESY3-F1
#
_cell.length_a   1.000
_cell.length_b   1.000
_cell.length_c   1.000
_cell.angle_alpha   90.00
_cell.angle_beta   90.00
_cell.angle_gamma   90.00
#
_symmetry.space_group_name_H-M   'P 1'
#
loop_
_entity.id
_entity.type
_entity.pdbx_description
1 polymer ?
#
loop_
_entity_poly.entity_id
_entity_poly.type
_entity_poly.pdbx_seq_one_letter_code
_entity_poly.pdbx_strand_id
1 'polypeptide(L)'
;MPTEFLMPFADDGHAEGDPPSRAEIDFDGEIDRFIFGFWKATLPHVDITFELPLTLGALRKFKPVFQLDAKRRDKLIRAIAGAAVAVVQRLPHAYDPHTVVICMSAATIVVRHWAEDEQGRAARPPHRIEDARMYVRLLERDLHNICDYAWLQQRKAQRRHDIVRSMVGLSDSVGAVKVAA
;
A
#
# COMPACT_ATOMS: atom_id res chain seq x y z
N MET A 1 -66.95 6.55 -13.72
CA MET A 1 -65.89 6.13 -14.66
C MET A 1 -64.84 7.24 -14.69
N PRO A 2 -63.53 6.94 -14.65
CA PRO A 2 -62.72 6.74 -13.44
C PRO A 2 -61.56 7.77 -13.39
N THR A 3 -60.83 7.93 -12.29
CA THR A 3 -59.50 7.32 -12.13
C THR A 3 -59.01 7.53 -10.71
N GLU A 4 -59.34 6.57 -9.82
CA GLU A 4 -58.48 6.34 -8.67
C GLU A 4 -57.18 5.74 -9.21
N PHE A 5 -56.08 6.44 -8.96
CA PHE A 5 -54.74 6.00 -9.31
C PHE A 5 -54.39 4.82 -8.39
N LEU A 6 -54.82 3.62 -8.78
CA LEU A 6 -54.32 2.36 -8.25
C LEU A 6 -52.83 2.32 -8.61
N MET A 7 -51.98 2.78 -7.69
CA MET A 7 -50.58 2.37 -7.74
C MET A 7 -50.60 0.85 -7.51
N PRO A 8 -50.19 0.04 -8.51
CA PRO A 8 -49.96 -1.35 -8.26
C PRO A 8 -48.86 -1.38 -7.21
N PHE A 9 -49.14 -2.05 -6.09
CA PHE A 9 -48.10 -2.56 -5.23
C PHE A 9 -47.01 -3.13 -6.15
N ALA A 10 -45.82 -2.53 -6.07
CA ALA A 10 -44.63 -3.14 -6.62
C ALA A 10 -44.39 -4.40 -5.78
N ASP A 11 -45.06 -5.48 -6.17
CA ASP A 11 -44.95 -6.84 -5.65
C ASP A 11 -43.67 -7.52 -6.16
N ASP A 12 -42.63 -6.73 -6.43
CA ASP A 12 -41.30 -7.18 -6.75
C ASP A 12 -40.43 -6.93 -5.53
N GLY A 13 -40.13 -8.03 -4.84
CA GLY A 13 -39.34 -8.08 -3.62
C GLY A 13 -37.94 -7.50 -3.77
N HIS A 14 -37.84 -6.18 -3.72
CA HIS A 14 -36.73 -5.52 -3.08
C HIS A 14 -36.78 -5.95 -1.62
N ALA A 15 -36.15 -7.09 -1.31
CA ALA A 15 -35.52 -7.23 -0.02
C ALA A 15 -34.55 -6.04 0.07
N GLU A 16 -35.03 -4.91 0.58
CA GLU A 16 -34.19 -3.93 1.26
C GLU A 16 -33.48 -4.75 2.33
N GLY A 17 -32.33 -5.31 1.96
CA GLY A 17 -31.44 -5.92 2.93
C GLY A 17 -31.20 -4.89 4.01
N ASP A 18 -31.11 -5.35 5.26
CA ASP A 18 -30.86 -4.47 6.40
C ASP A 18 -29.75 -3.48 6.03
N PRO A 19 -29.92 -2.18 6.32
CA PRO A 19 -28.91 -1.19 6.01
C PRO A 19 -27.57 -1.63 6.62
N PRO A 20 -26.45 -1.48 5.89
CA PRO A 20 -25.18 -2.02 6.30
C PRO A 20 -24.82 -1.52 7.70
N SER A 21 -24.40 -2.44 8.55
CA SER A 21 -23.97 -2.12 9.89
C SER A 21 -22.74 -1.20 9.85
N ARG A 22 -22.52 -0.41 10.90
CA ARG A 22 -21.31 0.43 11.00
C ARG A 22 -20.02 -0.39 10.85
N ALA A 23 -20.02 -1.62 11.34
CA ALA A 23 -18.87 -2.52 11.23
C ALA A 23 -18.59 -2.95 9.77
N GLU A 24 -19.63 -3.16 8.96
CA GLU A 24 -19.49 -3.45 7.53
C GLU A 24 -19.00 -2.22 6.75
N ILE A 25 -19.49 -1.03 7.09
CA ILE A 25 -19.03 0.24 6.50
C ILE A 25 -17.55 0.47 6.82
N ASP A 26 -17.14 0.26 8.08
CA ASP A 26 -15.74 0.42 8.50
C ASP A 26 -14.84 -0.60 7.79
N PHE A 27 -15.28 -1.86 7.70
CA PHE A 27 -14.58 -2.90 6.94
C PHE A 27 -14.40 -2.50 5.48
N ASP A 28 -15.48 -2.05 4.84
CA ASP A 28 -15.45 -1.59 3.46
C ASP A 28 -14.52 -0.40 3.26
N GLY A 29 -14.51 0.53 4.21
CA GLY A 29 -13.57 1.64 4.24
C GLY A 29 -12.11 1.20 4.33
N GLU A 30 -11.79 0.16 5.12
CA GLU A 30 -10.43 -0.40 5.18
C GLU A 30 -10.03 -1.07 3.85
N ILE A 31 -10.95 -1.80 3.20
CA ILE A 31 -10.69 -2.38 1.87
C ILE A 31 -10.42 -1.29 0.84
N ASP A 32 -11.21 -0.22 0.83
CA ASP A 32 -10.99 0.90 -0.07
C ASP A 32 -9.67 1.62 0.21
N ARG A 33 -9.25 1.72 1.48
CA ARG A 33 -7.90 2.22 1.83
C ARG A 33 -6.79 1.34 1.28
N PHE A 34 -6.93 0.01 1.32
CA PHE A 34 -5.93 -0.88 0.70
C PHE A 34 -5.86 -0.70 -0.80
N ILE A 35 -7.02 -0.66 -1.47
CA ILE A 35 -7.10 -0.43 -2.92
C ILE A 35 -6.43 0.91 -3.27
N PHE A 36 -6.77 1.96 -2.51
CA PHE A 36 -6.20 3.28 -2.71
C PHE A 36 -4.68 3.30 -2.44
N GLY A 37 -4.20 2.64 -1.39
CA GLY A 37 -2.77 2.56 -1.07
C GLY A 37 -1.96 1.87 -2.17
N PHE A 38 -2.43 0.72 -2.67
CA PHE A 38 -1.80 0.04 -3.79
C PHE A 38 -1.89 0.84 -5.09
N TRP A 39 -3.01 1.50 -5.35
CA TRP A 39 -3.15 2.38 -6.51
C TRP A 39 -2.20 3.58 -6.42
N LYS A 40 -2.10 4.23 -5.26
CA LYS A 40 -1.21 5.38 -5.01
C LYS A 40 0.26 5.02 -5.26
N ALA A 41 0.67 3.81 -4.90
CA ALA A 41 2.01 3.30 -5.19
C ALA A 41 2.34 3.22 -6.70
N THR A 42 1.33 3.19 -7.58
CA THR A 42 1.53 3.21 -9.04
C THR A 42 1.76 4.61 -9.61
N LEU A 43 1.51 5.68 -8.84
CA LEU A 43 1.64 7.05 -9.31
C LEU A 43 3.13 7.46 -9.42
N PRO A 44 3.54 8.16 -10.49
CA PRO A 44 4.95 8.43 -10.80
C PRO A 44 5.65 9.34 -9.78
N HIS A 45 4.91 10.26 -9.17
CA HIS A 45 5.42 11.25 -8.21
C HIS A 45 5.42 10.74 -6.76
N VAL A 46 4.82 9.58 -6.51
CA VAL A 46 4.74 9.00 -5.16
C VAL A 46 5.99 8.18 -4.89
N ASP A 47 6.64 8.38 -3.75
CA ASP A 47 7.74 7.52 -3.33
C ASP A 47 7.21 6.12 -2.97
N ILE A 48 7.44 5.18 -3.87
CA ILE A 48 7.00 3.79 -3.72
C ILE A 48 7.71 3.08 -2.58
N THR A 49 8.93 3.51 -2.24
CA THR A 49 9.72 2.94 -1.13
C THR A 49 9.20 3.40 0.23
N PHE A 50 8.37 4.44 0.26
CA PHE A 50 7.70 4.94 1.45
C PHE A 50 6.24 4.46 1.56
N GLU A 51 5.42 4.63 0.52
CA GLU A 51 3.97 4.36 0.60
C GLU A 51 3.61 2.87 0.55
N LEU A 52 4.31 2.09 -0.28
CA LEU A 52 4.02 0.67 -0.41
C LEU A 52 4.27 -0.12 0.88
N PRO A 53 5.39 0.04 1.62
CA PRO A 53 5.58 -0.71 2.86
C PRO A 53 4.55 -0.35 3.94
N LEU A 54 4.02 0.88 3.97
CA LEU A 54 2.90 1.23 4.85
C LEU A 54 1.65 0.41 4.52
N THR A 55 1.32 0.31 3.23
CA THR A 55 0.17 -0.46 2.73
C THR A 55 0.36 -1.97 2.98
N LEU A 56 1.55 -2.50 2.71
CA LEU A 56 1.89 -3.91 2.96
C LEU A 56 1.87 -4.25 4.46
N GLY A 57 2.40 -3.36 5.30
CA GLY A 57 2.38 -3.51 6.76
C GLY A 57 0.97 -3.51 7.33
N ALA A 58 0.09 -2.65 6.81
CA ALA A 58 -1.32 -2.63 7.16
C ALA A 58 -2.02 -3.93 6.68
N LEU A 59 -1.80 -4.36 5.43
CA LEU A 59 -2.37 -5.59 4.87
C LEU A 59 -1.96 -6.82 5.69
N ARG A 60 -0.69 -6.90 6.10
CA ARG A 60 -0.16 -8.02 6.89
C ARG A 60 -0.83 -8.11 8.28
N LYS A 61 -1.07 -6.97 8.92
CA LYS A 61 -1.64 -6.87 10.27
C LYS A 61 -3.16 -6.95 10.28
N PHE A 62 -3.81 -6.69 9.15
CA PHE A 62 -5.26 -6.70 9.03
C PHE A 62 -5.83 -8.09 9.29
N LYS A 63 -6.87 -8.13 10.11
CA LYS A 63 -7.65 -9.33 10.42
C LYS A 63 -9.10 -9.03 10.03
N PRO A 64 -9.56 -9.53 8.87
CA PRO A 64 -10.92 -9.26 8.42
C PRO A 64 -11.93 -9.90 9.38
N VAL A 65 -12.95 -9.14 9.75
CA VAL A 65 -14.11 -9.64 10.53
C VAL A 65 -15.17 -10.22 9.58
N PHE A 66 -15.29 -9.63 8.39
CA PHE A 66 -16.23 -10.03 7.35
C PHE A 66 -15.52 -10.73 6.18
N GLN A 67 -16.23 -11.63 5.51
CA GLN A 67 -15.72 -12.26 4.29
C GLN A 67 -15.69 -11.25 3.15
N LEU A 68 -14.58 -11.22 2.42
CA LEU A 68 -14.41 -10.29 1.31
C LEU A 68 -15.19 -10.76 0.07
N ASP A 69 -16.02 -9.88 -0.49
CA ASP A 69 -16.73 -10.13 -1.73
C ASP A 69 -15.77 -10.39 -2.92
N ALA A 70 -16.18 -11.24 -3.85
CA ALA A 70 -15.37 -11.66 -4.99
C ALA A 70 -14.95 -10.48 -5.88
N LYS A 71 -15.84 -9.50 -6.09
CA LYS A 71 -15.53 -8.31 -6.93
C LYS A 71 -14.49 -7.43 -6.25
N ARG A 72 -14.60 -7.23 -4.94
CA ARG A 72 -13.64 -6.44 -4.14
C ARG A 72 -12.28 -7.15 -4.06
N ARG A 73 -12.28 -8.47 -3.84
CA ARG A 73 -11.08 -9.31 -3.89
C ARG A 73 -10.34 -9.13 -5.21
N ASP A 74 -11.04 -9.24 -6.34
CA ASP A 74 -10.41 -9.15 -7.66
C ASP A 74 -9.89 -7.74 -7.94
N LYS A 75 -10.60 -6.70 -7.50
CA LYS A 75 -10.13 -5.30 -7.57
C LYS A 75 -8.85 -5.09 -6.77
N LEU A 76 -8.78 -5.65 -5.56
CA LEU A 76 -7.59 -5.57 -4.71
C LEU A 76 -6.41 -6.36 -5.30
N ILE A 77 -6.64 -7.56 -5.84
CA ILE A 77 -5.60 -8.34 -6.54
C ILE A 77 -5.05 -7.57 -7.75
N ARG A 78 -5.91 -6.92 -8.54
CA ARG A 78 -5.46 -6.07 -9.66
C ARG A 78 -4.64 -4.87 -9.18
N ALA A 79 -5.03 -4.24 -8.07
CA ALA A 79 -4.28 -3.14 -7.48
C ALA A 79 -2.89 -3.60 -7.01
N ILE A 80 -2.80 -4.77 -6.35
CA ILE A 80 -1.53 -5.40 -5.95
C ILE A 80 -0.66 -5.68 -7.19
N ALA A 81 -1.23 -6.23 -8.27
CA ALA A 81 -0.49 -6.49 -9.49
C ALA A 81 0.04 -5.19 -10.14
N GLY A 82 -0.78 -4.14 -10.18
CA GLY A 82 -0.36 -2.81 -10.66
C GLY A 82 0.79 -2.24 -9.82
N ALA A 83 0.71 -2.33 -8.50
CA ALA A 83 1.79 -1.94 -7.60
C ALA A 83 3.06 -2.77 -7.85
N ALA A 84 2.95 -4.08 -8.06
CA ALA A 84 4.10 -4.95 -8.33
C ALA A 84 4.85 -4.52 -9.60
N VAL A 85 4.11 -4.22 -10.67
CA VAL A 85 4.69 -3.71 -11.92
C VAL A 85 5.39 -2.38 -11.69
N ALA A 86 4.77 -1.45 -10.94
CA ALA A 86 5.38 -0.17 -10.62
C ALA A 86 6.66 -0.33 -9.79
N VAL A 87 6.70 -1.27 -8.84
CA VAL A 87 7.90 -1.59 -8.05
C VAL A 87 9.02 -2.10 -8.94
N VAL A 88 8.74 -3.08 -9.81
CA VAL A 88 9.74 -3.65 -10.71
C VAL A 88 10.33 -2.58 -11.64
N GLN A 89 9.51 -1.64 -12.11
CA GLN A 89 9.97 -0.57 -13.00
C GLN A 89 10.77 0.53 -12.30
N ARG A 90 10.50 0.78 -11.01
CA ARG A 90 11.01 1.96 -10.29
C ARG A 90 12.10 1.66 -9.28
N LEU A 91 12.20 0.41 -8.82
CA LEU A 91 13.29 0.03 -7.93
C LEU A 91 14.64 0.05 -8.68
N PRO A 92 15.75 0.27 -7.96
CA PRO A 92 17.07 0.20 -8.55
C PRO A 92 17.27 -1.15 -9.26
N HIS A 93 17.96 -1.16 -10.40
CA HIS A 93 18.24 -2.39 -11.16
C HIS A 93 19.01 -3.46 -10.38
N ALA A 94 19.65 -3.08 -9.27
CA ALA A 94 20.31 -4.00 -8.36
C ALA A 94 19.32 -4.83 -7.51
N TYR A 95 18.06 -4.41 -7.43
CA TYR A 95 17.02 -5.15 -6.73
C TYR A 95 16.45 -6.23 -7.64
N ASP A 96 16.40 -7.47 -7.15
CA ASP A 96 15.89 -8.60 -7.91
C ASP A 96 14.38 -8.47 -8.19
N PRO A 97 13.95 -8.35 -9.46
CA PRO A 97 12.54 -8.29 -9.81
C PRO A 97 11.77 -9.55 -9.41
N HIS A 98 12.42 -10.71 -9.38
CA HIS A 98 11.78 -11.97 -9.04
C HIS A 98 11.32 -11.99 -7.56
N THR A 99 12.13 -11.42 -6.67
CA THR A 99 11.76 -11.21 -5.27
C THR A 99 10.50 -10.34 -5.13
N VAL A 100 10.35 -9.28 -5.93
CA VAL A 100 9.13 -8.45 -5.95
C VAL A 100 7.92 -9.30 -6.32
N VAL A 101 8.03 -10.08 -7.41
CA VAL A 101 6.93 -10.93 -7.90
C VAL A 101 6.51 -11.94 -6.85
N ILE A 102 7.46 -12.62 -6.19
CA ILE A 102 7.15 -13.57 -5.10
C ILE A 102 6.40 -12.87 -3.97
N CYS A 103 6.93 -11.76 -3.46
CA CYS A 103 6.36 -11.10 -2.28
C CYS A 103 4.99 -10.47 -2.57
N MET A 104 4.80 -9.90 -3.76
CA MET A 104 3.51 -9.34 -4.17
C MET A 104 2.49 -10.46 -4.47
N SER A 105 2.94 -11.60 -5.03
CA SER A 105 2.09 -12.79 -5.16
C SER A 105 1.66 -13.31 -3.78
N ALA A 106 2.55 -13.30 -2.80
CA ALA A 106 2.21 -13.64 -1.42
C ALA A 106 1.14 -12.71 -0.83
N ALA A 107 1.18 -11.40 -1.12
CA ALA A 107 0.12 -10.48 -0.74
C ALA A 107 -1.24 -10.87 -1.33
N THR A 108 -1.29 -11.38 -2.57
CA THR A 108 -2.54 -11.89 -3.16
C THR A 108 -3.06 -13.14 -2.46
N ILE A 109 -2.17 -14.01 -1.91
CA ILE A 109 -2.58 -15.17 -1.11
C ILE A 109 -3.27 -14.72 0.18
N VAL A 110 -2.74 -13.68 0.84
CA VAL A 110 -3.38 -13.07 2.02
C VAL A 110 -4.78 -12.56 1.69
N VAL A 111 -4.94 -11.83 0.58
CA VAL A 111 -6.25 -11.32 0.15
C VAL A 111 -7.22 -12.44 -0.22
N ARG A 112 -6.75 -13.49 -0.92
CA ARG A 112 -7.59 -14.65 -1.25
C ARG A 112 -8.08 -15.36 0.00
N HIS A 113 -7.24 -15.47 1.02
CA HIS A 113 -7.62 -16.06 2.30
C HIS A 113 -8.75 -15.30 3.01
N TRP A 114 -8.87 -13.98 2.80
CA TRP A 114 -9.98 -13.19 3.35
C TRP A 114 -11.32 -13.42 2.64
N ALA A 115 -11.28 -13.89 1.40
CA ALA A 115 -12.46 -14.22 0.62
C ALA A 115 -12.88 -15.69 0.77
N GLU A 116 -12.09 -16.50 1.48
CA GLU A 116 -12.38 -17.92 1.70
C GLU A 116 -13.41 -18.13 2.81
N ASP A 117 -14.33 -19.04 2.53
CA ASP A 117 -15.26 -19.60 3.49
C ASP A 117 -14.51 -20.44 4.55
N GLU A 118 -15.20 -20.72 5.64
CA GLU A 118 -14.59 -21.43 6.77
C GLU A 118 -14.15 -22.86 6.41
N GLN A 119 -14.87 -23.50 5.49
CA GLN A 119 -14.52 -24.81 4.92
C GLN A 119 -13.25 -24.75 4.06
N GLY A 120 -13.13 -23.75 3.17
CA GLY A 120 -11.94 -23.52 2.37
C GLY A 120 -10.71 -23.15 3.21
N ARG A 121 -10.92 -22.44 4.33
CA ARG A 121 -9.85 -22.14 5.30
C ARG A 121 -9.38 -23.40 6.05
N ALA A 122 -10.31 -24.24 6.51
CA ALA A 122 -9.98 -25.48 7.23
C ALA A 122 -9.25 -26.51 6.36
N ALA A 123 -9.52 -26.53 5.05
CA ALA A 123 -8.86 -27.43 4.10
C ALA A 123 -7.40 -27.06 3.78
N ARG A 124 -6.93 -25.87 4.17
CA ARG A 124 -5.58 -25.40 3.84
C ARG A 124 -4.58 -25.62 4.97
N PRO A 125 -3.32 -25.95 4.64
CA PRO A 125 -2.28 -26.00 5.64
C PRO A 125 -2.09 -24.62 6.31
N PRO A 126 -2.05 -24.55 7.65
CA PRO A 126 -2.00 -23.28 8.38
C PRO A 126 -0.71 -22.48 8.13
N HIS A 127 0.41 -23.16 7.83
CA HIS A 127 1.69 -22.49 7.54
C HIS A 127 1.63 -21.59 6.29
N ARG A 128 0.73 -21.87 5.34
CA ARG A 128 0.67 -21.14 4.07
C ARG A 128 0.39 -19.65 4.24
N ILE A 129 -0.50 -19.29 5.17
CA ILE A 129 -0.83 -17.88 5.42
C ILE A 129 0.29 -17.18 6.22
N GLU A 130 0.98 -17.92 7.09
CA GLU A 130 2.13 -17.41 7.85
C GLU A 130 3.32 -17.15 6.92
N ASP A 131 3.64 -18.09 6.03
CA ASP A 131 4.66 -17.94 5.00
C ASP A 131 4.34 -16.75 4.09
N ALA A 132 3.09 -16.63 3.65
CA ALA A 132 2.67 -15.51 2.81
C ALA A 132 2.86 -14.16 3.53
N ARG A 133 2.51 -14.07 4.82
CA ARG A 133 2.76 -12.88 5.64
C ARG A 133 4.25 -12.61 5.84
N MET A 134 5.09 -13.64 5.92
CA MET A 134 6.55 -13.51 6.01
C MET A 134 7.15 -12.93 4.73
N TYR A 135 6.71 -13.40 3.55
CA TYR A 135 7.12 -12.81 2.27
C TYR A 135 6.68 -11.34 2.14
N VAL A 136 5.46 -11.00 2.55
CA VAL A 136 5.02 -9.59 2.59
C VAL A 136 5.91 -8.75 3.51
N ARG A 137 6.27 -9.28 4.68
CA ARG A 137 7.17 -8.60 5.63
C ARG A 137 8.59 -8.43 5.09
N LEU A 138 9.07 -9.37 4.28
CA LEU A 138 10.38 -9.28 3.66
C LEU A 138 10.45 -8.07 2.73
N LEU A 139 9.48 -7.95 1.81
CA LEU A 139 9.39 -6.79 0.92
C LEU A 139 9.14 -5.48 1.67
N GLU A 140 8.28 -5.48 2.69
CA GLU A 140 8.06 -4.33 3.60
C GLU A 140 9.40 -3.81 4.15
N ARG A 141 10.23 -4.72 4.69
CA ARG A 141 11.52 -4.36 5.28
C ARG A 141 12.51 -3.85 4.24
N ASP A 142 12.57 -4.50 3.09
CA ASP A 142 13.54 -4.14 2.05
C ASP A 142 13.23 -2.77 1.45
N LEU A 143 11.94 -2.44 1.26
CA LEU A 143 11.51 -1.10 0.84
C LEU A 143 11.85 -0.04 1.89
N HIS A 144 11.62 -0.32 3.17
CA HIS A 144 12.03 0.59 4.26
C HIS A 144 13.54 0.83 4.26
N ASN A 145 14.35 -0.22 4.12
CA ASN A 145 15.82 -0.09 4.06
C ASN A 145 16.27 0.79 2.88
N ILE A 146 15.62 0.66 1.72
CA ILE A 146 15.91 1.50 0.55
C ILE A 146 15.55 2.96 0.84
N CYS A 147 14.39 3.22 1.43
CA CYS A 147 13.94 4.57 1.79
C CYS A 147 14.90 5.22 2.80
N ASP A 148 15.26 4.49 3.87
CA ASP A 148 16.19 4.95 4.91
C ASP A 148 17.57 5.25 4.33
N TYR A 149 18.06 4.39 3.44
CA TYR A 149 19.34 4.62 2.77
C TYR A 149 19.32 5.88 1.90
N ALA A 150 18.25 6.10 1.13
CA ALA A 150 18.09 7.30 0.30
C ALA A 150 18.09 8.57 1.17
N TRP A 151 17.37 8.55 2.30
CA TRP A 151 17.35 9.65 3.25
C TRP A 151 18.73 9.93 3.88
N LEU A 152 19.48 8.88 4.23
CA LEU A 152 20.85 9.02 4.75
C LEU A 152 21.80 9.64 3.72
N GLN A 153 21.68 9.25 2.45
CA GLN A 153 22.49 9.85 1.36
C GLN A 153 22.16 11.32 1.17
N GLN A 154 20.87 11.69 1.19
CA GLN A 154 20.45 13.09 1.13
C GLN A 154 21.04 13.91 2.29
N ARG A 155 20.99 13.39 3.52
CA ARG A 155 21.59 14.07 4.69
C ARG A 155 23.11 14.18 4.59
N LYS A 156 23.78 13.19 4.01
CA LYS A 156 25.23 13.26 3.75
C LYS A 156 25.56 14.33 2.72
N ALA A 157 24.77 14.45 1.65
CA ALA A 157 24.91 15.51 0.65
C ALA A 157 24.67 16.90 1.26
N GLN A 158 23.62 17.06 2.07
CA GLN A 158 23.34 18.32 2.77
C GLN A 158 24.51 18.75 3.65
N ARG A 159 25.03 17.83 4.49
CA ARG A 159 26.20 18.12 5.34
C ARG A 159 27.42 18.54 4.53
N ARG A 160 27.67 17.90 3.38
CA ARG A 160 28.77 18.31 2.48
C ARG A 160 28.54 19.72 1.95
N HIS A 161 27.32 20.05 1.55
CA HIS A 161 27.01 21.39 1.08
C HIS A 161 27.19 22.44 2.18
N ASP A 162 26.75 22.16 3.40
CA ASP A 162 26.89 23.05 4.56
C ASP A 162 28.38 23.26 4.92
N ILE A 163 29.20 22.20 4.87
CA ILE A 163 30.66 22.30 5.08
C ILE A 163 31.30 23.17 4.00
N VAL A 164 31.00 22.94 2.72
CA VAL A 164 31.53 23.76 1.62
C VAL A 164 31.10 25.22 1.77
N ARG A 165 29.81 25.47 2.10
CA ARG A 165 29.31 26.82 2.37
C ARG A 165 30.04 27.48 3.55
N SER A 166 30.33 26.73 4.61
CA SER A 166 31.09 27.25 5.75
C SER A 166 32.54 27.61 5.38
N MET A 167 33.20 26.81 4.54
CA MET A 167 34.56 27.08 4.08
C MET A 167 34.62 28.30 3.15
N VAL A 168 33.65 28.46 2.25
CA VAL A 168 33.55 29.63 1.36
C VAL A 168 33.16 30.89 2.14
N GLY A 169 32.22 30.80 3.09
CA GLY A 169 31.88 31.93 3.96
C GLY A 169 33.04 32.37 4.86
N LEU A 170 33.88 31.42 5.31
CA LEU A 170 35.12 31.72 6.02
C LEU A 170 36.15 32.42 5.11
N SER A 171 36.30 32.03 3.84
CA SER A 171 37.23 32.71 2.92
C SER A 171 36.85 34.16 2.64
N ASP A 172 35.55 34.46 2.54
CA ASP A 172 35.07 35.83 2.34
C ASP A 172 35.30 36.70 3.60
N SER A 173 35.17 36.12 4.79
CA SER A 173 35.44 36.83 6.06
C SER A 173 36.94 37.12 6.28
N VAL A 174 37.84 36.22 5.84
CA VAL A 174 39.30 36.43 5.93
C VAL A 174 39.79 37.43 4.89
N GLY A 175 39.14 37.51 3.72
CA GLY A 175 39.41 38.54 2.72
C GLY A 175 39.02 39.96 3.20
N ALA A 176 37.88 40.10 3.88
CA ALA A 176 37.42 41.38 4.40
C ALA A 176 38.34 41.96 5.50
N VAL A 177 38.95 41.10 6.33
CA VAL A 177 39.87 41.53 7.41
C VAL A 177 41.23 42.00 6.86
N LYS A 178 41.67 41.51 5.69
CA LYS A 178 42.95 41.91 5.07
C LYS A 178 42.89 43.21 4.26
N VAL A 179 41.70 43.70 3.91
CA VAL A 179 41.53 44.96 3.15
C VAL A 179 41.35 46.16 4.08
N ALA A 180 41.17 45.94 5.39
CA ALA A 180 40.93 46.98 6.39
C ALA A 180 42.12 47.27 7.33
N ALA A 181 43.32 46.77 7.03
CA ALA A 181 44.56 47.01 7.78
C ALA A 181 45.64 47.63 6.89
#